data_AF-A0A536TN51-F1
#
_entry.id   AF-A0A536TN51-F1
#
_cell.length_a   1.000
_cell.length_b   1.000
_cell.length_c   1.000
_cell.angle_alpha   90.00
_cell.angle_beta   90.00
_cell.angle_gamma   90.00
#
_symmetry.space_group_name_H-M   'P 1'
#
loop_
_entity.id
_entity.type
_entity.pdbx_description
1 polymer ?
#
loop_
_entity_poly.entity_id
_entity_poly.type
_entity_poly.pdbx_seq_one_letter_code
_entity_poly.pdbx_strand_id
1 'polypeptide(L)'
;MTIAGNLFKDLNGNGQLDPYEDWRLPVAQRVEDLLSRMTLAEKVGLMHIVSFSQTGNLNIIQNQQIRYLTLRGGFATAGAAASSLNDWQKVAEGTRLGIPLVFNSNPLNNLGGGNAVFEPGGGTGLFSVWPGTLGMAATNDPQLIKDFAEIARAEWRATGIRKNYGYQVDVATEPRWTRNRTTFGEGPQLNASITRSIVLGFQGQQLGPDSIAQTIKHFPGHGPQPFGLDAHNAEGKFTAYPTPGSLFAYHIVPFQAAV
;
A
#
# COMPACT_ATOMS: atom_id res chain seq x y z
N MET A 1 19.53 13.28 19.23
CA MET A 1 20.15 13.12 20.56
C MET A 1 20.81 11.75 20.68
N THR A 2 21.86 11.63 21.51
CA THR A 2 22.56 10.36 21.76
C THR A 2 22.35 9.95 23.20
N ILE A 3 21.74 8.79 23.43
CA ILE A 3 21.47 8.25 24.77
C ILE A 3 21.99 6.82 24.83
N ALA A 4 22.89 6.55 25.77
CA ALA A 4 23.54 5.24 25.93
C ALA A 4 24.11 4.66 24.61
N GLY A 5 24.75 5.51 23.80
CA GLY A 5 25.35 5.13 22.52
C GLY A 5 24.38 4.99 21.34
N ASN A 6 23.06 5.12 21.57
CA ASN A 6 22.05 5.05 20.52
C ASN A 6 21.63 6.45 20.06
N LEU A 7 21.42 6.59 18.74
CA LEU A 7 20.91 7.82 18.14
C LEU A 7 19.38 7.82 18.12
N PHE A 8 18.80 8.92 18.60
CA PHE A 8 17.36 9.20 18.53
C PHE A 8 17.11 10.53 17.87
N LYS A 9 15.97 10.64 17.19
CA LYS A 9 15.48 11.90 16.64
C LYS A 9 14.47 12.50 17.62
N ASP A 10 14.75 13.73 18.04
CA ASP A 10 13.79 14.59 18.75
C ASP A 10 12.78 15.09 17.71
N LEU A 11 11.67 14.39 17.56
CA LEU A 11 10.67 14.64 16.53
C LEU A 11 9.81 15.86 16.86
N ASN A 12 9.59 16.18 18.13
CA ASN A 12 8.82 17.37 18.53
C ASN A 12 9.69 18.56 18.97
N GLY A 13 11.00 18.39 19.08
CA GLY A 13 11.95 19.47 19.37
C GLY A 13 11.93 19.95 20.83
N ASN A 14 11.51 19.12 21.78
CA ASN A 14 11.41 19.50 23.20
C ASN A 14 12.69 19.24 24.00
N GLY A 15 13.73 18.66 23.38
CA GLY A 15 15.02 18.39 24.00
C GLY A 15 15.07 17.14 24.87
N GLN A 16 14.03 16.31 24.91
CA GLN A 16 13.98 15.07 25.68
C GLN A 16 13.59 13.87 24.79
N LEU A 17 13.98 12.66 25.18
CA LEU A 17 13.54 11.45 24.48
C LEU A 17 12.13 11.07 24.98
N ASP A 18 11.11 11.40 24.20
CA ASP A 18 9.75 10.97 24.52
C ASP A 18 9.53 9.48 24.17
N PRO A 19 8.64 8.77 24.89
CA PRO A 19 8.40 7.35 24.63
C PRO A 19 8.05 7.01 23.18
N TYR A 20 7.26 7.84 22.46
CA TYR A 20 6.95 7.58 21.06
C TYR A 20 8.16 7.65 20.11
N GLU A 21 9.21 8.37 20.50
CA GLU A 21 10.46 8.55 19.75
C GLU A 21 11.46 7.43 20.04
N ASP A 22 11.31 6.75 21.17
CA ASP A 22 12.17 5.64 21.59
C ASP A 22 11.80 4.34 20.86
N TRP A 23 12.50 4.06 19.76
CA TRP A 23 12.31 2.86 18.95
C TRP A 23 12.59 1.54 19.68
N ARG A 24 13.17 1.56 20.88
CA ARG A 24 13.39 0.37 21.71
C ARG A 24 12.13 -0.05 22.46
N LEU A 25 11.17 0.86 22.66
CA LEU A 25 9.93 0.57 23.35
C LEU A 25 8.96 -0.20 22.44
N PRO A 26 8.09 -1.05 23.01
CA PRO A 26 7.04 -1.74 22.25
C PRO A 26 6.17 -0.76 21.46
N VAL A 27 5.76 -1.15 20.24
CA VAL A 27 4.94 -0.31 19.36
C VAL A 27 3.67 0.19 20.07
N ALA A 28 2.99 -0.65 20.85
CA ALA A 28 1.79 -0.26 21.58
C ALA A 28 2.04 0.90 22.56
N GLN A 29 3.15 0.86 23.30
CA GLN A 29 3.54 1.92 24.24
C GLN A 29 3.85 3.22 23.49
N ARG A 30 4.56 3.13 22.36
CA ARG A 30 4.87 4.29 21.51
C ARG A 30 3.60 4.91 20.92
N VAL A 31 2.64 4.08 20.51
CA VAL A 31 1.34 4.52 19.97
C VAL A 31 0.51 5.20 21.05
N GLU A 32 0.43 4.63 22.25
CA GLU A 32 -0.32 5.21 23.37
C GLU A 32 0.23 6.60 23.76
N ASP A 33 1.55 6.70 23.91
CA ASP A 33 2.22 7.98 24.20
C ASP A 33 1.98 9.00 23.09
N LEU A 34 2.12 8.62 21.81
CA LEU A 34 1.84 9.53 20.69
C LEU A 34 0.38 10.00 20.68
N LEU A 35 -0.58 9.09 20.82
CA LEU A 35 -2.01 9.39 20.79
C LEU A 35 -2.44 10.31 21.95
N SER A 36 -1.80 10.19 23.11
CA SER A 36 -2.08 11.05 24.27
C SER A 36 -1.59 12.49 24.03
N ARG A 37 -0.56 12.67 23.20
CA ARG A 37 0.01 13.97 22.82
C ARG A 37 -0.70 14.64 21.66
N MET A 38 -1.47 13.89 20.87
CA MET A 38 -2.15 14.38 19.67
C MET A 38 -3.41 15.19 19.98
N THR A 39 -3.54 16.32 19.29
CA THR A 39 -4.78 17.09 19.14
C THR A 39 -5.81 16.31 18.31
N LEU A 40 -7.07 16.74 18.35
CA LEU A 40 -8.11 16.17 17.49
C LEU A 40 -7.78 16.34 16.01
N ALA A 41 -7.25 17.50 15.59
CA ALA A 41 -6.90 17.76 14.20
C ALA A 41 -5.82 16.80 13.69
N GLU A 42 -4.79 16.51 14.51
CA GLU A 42 -3.76 15.51 14.16
C GLU A 42 -4.36 14.10 14.04
N LYS A 43 -5.30 13.73 14.91
CA LYS A 43 -5.99 12.43 14.84
C LYS A 43 -6.81 12.30 13.57
N VAL A 44 -7.58 13.34 13.22
CA VAL A 44 -8.36 13.39 11.97
C VAL A 44 -7.45 13.32 10.75
N GLY A 45 -6.33 14.05 10.74
CA GLY A 45 -5.38 14.03 9.64
C GLY A 45 -4.80 12.65 9.35
N LEU A 46 -4.58 11.81 10.38
CA LEU A 46 -4.16 10.41 10.20
C LEU A 46 -5.23 9.52 9.57
N MET A 47 -6.50 9.90 9.64
CA MET A 47 -7.60 9.14 9.04
C MET A 47 -7.84 9.50 7.57
N HIS A 48 -7.16 10.53 7.07
CA HIS A 48 -7.31 11.01 5.69
C HIS A 48 -6.20 10.47 4.79
N ILE A 49 -6.62 9.97 3.63
CA ILE A 49 -5.74 9.52 2.55
C ILE A 49 -6.05 10.38 1.33
N VAL A 50 -5.03 11.02 0.77
CA VAL A 50 -5.22 11.96 -0.35
C VAL A 50 -4.38 11.53 -1.55
N SER A 51 -4.95 11.63 -2.75
CA SER A 51 -4.20 11.53 -4.00
C SER A 51 -3.31 12.76 -4.16
N PHE A 52 -2.00 12.56 -4.34
CA PHE A 52 -1.02 13.64 -4.28
C PHE A 52 0.03 13.49 -5.39
N SER A 53 0.40 14.58 -6.04
CA SER A 53 1.36 14.62 -7.14
C SER A 53 2.43 15.70 -6.90
N GLN A 54 3.38 15.82 -7.82
CA GLN A 54 4.44 16.83 -7.77
C GLN A 54 3.93 18.28 -7.71
N THR A 55 2.70 18.54 -8.17
CA THR A 55 2.06 19.87 -8.14
C THR A 55 1.13 20.06 -6.95
N GLY A 56 1.07 19.09 -6.03
CA GLY A 56 0.21 19.13 -4.85
C GLY A 56 0.62 20.20 -3.84
N ASN A 57 -0.36 20.76 -3.13
CA ASN A 57 -0.11 21.75 -2.10
C ASN A 57 0.34 21.09 -0.78
N LEU A 58 1.60 21.29 -0.39
CA LEU A 58 2.18 20.72 0.83
C LEU A 58 1.53 21.22 2.13
N ASN A 59 0.75 22.30 2.08
CA ASN A 59 0.01 22.81 3.23
C ASN A 59 -0.98 21.77 3.81
N ILE A 60 -1.40 20.77 3.04
CA ILE A 60 -2.26 19.69 3.58
C ILE A 60 -1.53 18.89 4.68
N ILE A 61 -0.20 18.82 4.63
CA ILE A 61 0.62 18.13 5.62
C ILE A 61 0.64 18.95 6.92
N GLN A 62 0.92 20.24 6.81
CA GLN A 62 1.10 21.12 7.97
C GLN A 62 -0.21 21.61 8.58
N ASN A 63 -1.22 21.93 7.76
CA ASN A 63 -2.45 22.56 8.23
C ASN A 63 -3.57 21.53 8.45
N GLN A 64 -3.66 20.52 7.59
CA GLN A 64 -4.70 19.47 7.68
C GLN A 64 -4.18 18.19 8.35
N GLN A 65 -2.90 18.16 8.75
CA GLN A 65 -2.28 17.04 9.43
C GLN A 65 -2.31 15.71 8.67
N ILE A 66 -2.44 15.76 7.34
CA ILE A 66 -2.53 14.55 6.50
C ILE A 66 -1.17 13.85 6.46
N ARG A 67 -1.19 12.52 6.62
CA ARG A 67 0.03 11.70 6.59
C ARG A 67 0.02 10.59 5.53
N TYR A 68 -1.13 10.23 4.96
CA TYR A 68 -1.20 9.20 3.94
C TYR A 68 -1.40 9.81 2.55
N LEU A 69 -0.38 9.68 1.70
CA LEU A 69 -0.38 10.25 0.36
C LEU A 69 -0.32 9.15 -0.69
N THR A 70 -1.38 9.03 -1.47
CA THR A 70 -1.43 8.16 -2.64
C THR A 70 -0.77 8.87 -3.79
N LEU A 71 0.40 8.39 -4.21
CA LEU A 71 1.18 9.04 -5.25
C LEU A 71 0.45 8.98 -6.60
N ARG A 72 0.39 10.13 -7.28
CA ARG A 72 -0.18 10.34 -8.61
C ARG A 72 0.80 11.12 -9.49
N GLY A 73 0.72 10.89 -10.79
CA GLY A 73 1.66 11.45 -11.76
C GLY A 73 3.02 10.76 -11.69
N GLY A 74 3.67 10.64 -12.84
CA GLY A 74 5.00 10.04 -12.95
C GLY A 74 6.10 10.91 -12.33
N PHE A 75 7.20 10.25 -11.97
CA PHE A 75 8.49 10.90 -11.77
C PHE A 75 9.36 10.61 -13.00
N ALA A 76 10.34 11.49 -13.28
CA ALA A 76 11.23 11.28 -14.41
C ALA A 76 12.19 10.10 -14.18
N THR A 77 12.65 9.93 -12.94
CA THR A 77 13.57 8.85 -12.54
C THR A 77 13.27 8.40 -11.11
N ALA A 78 13.77 7.23 -10.71
CA ALA A 78 13.68 6.76 -9.32
C ALA A 78 14.38 7.71 -8.34
N GLY A 79 15.52 8.31 -8.73
CA GLY A 79 16.22 9.31 -7.91
C GLY A 79 15.45 10.60 -7.74
N ALA A 80 14.70 11.04 -8.77
CA ALA A 80 13.80 12.18 -8.66
C ALA A 80 12.64 11.87 -7.70
N ALA A 81 12.06 10.66 -7.79
CA ALA A 81 11.03 10.21 -6.84
C ALA A 81 11.54 10.23 -5.40
N ALA A 82 12.68 9.60 -5.14
CA ALA A 82 13.30 9.57 -3.81
C ALA A 82 13.57 10.97 -3.26
N SER A 83 14.12 11.86 -4.09
CA SER A 83 14.40 13.25 -3.69
C SER A 83 13.12 14.00 -3.31
N SER A 84 12.09 13.96 -4.17
CA SER A 84 10.82 14.63 -3.90
C SER A 84 10.11 14.09 -2.66
N LEU A 85 10.08 12.77 -2.48
CA LEU A 85 9.44 12.15 -1.31
C LEU A 85 10.19 12.48 -0.02
N ASN A 86 11.53 12.55 -0.06
CA ASN A 86 12.33 13.00 1.08
C ASN A 86 12.06 14.47 1.41
N ASP A 87 11.88 15.34 0.42
CA ASP A 87 11.54 16.74 0.65
C ASP A 87 10.15 16.89 1.29
N TRP A 88 9.18 16.05 0.89
CA TRP A 88 7.87 16.03 1.54
C TRP A 88 7.92 15.46 2.96
N GLN A 89 8.78 14.46 3.21
CA GLN A 89 9.01 13.99 4.58
C GLN A 89 9.55 15.11 5.48
N LYS A 90 10.51 15.93 4.99
CA LYS A 90 11.02 17.08 5.76
C LYS A 90 9.91 18.04 6.19
N VAL A 91 8.88 18.23 5.35
CA VAL A 91 7.71 19.05 5.72
C VAL A 91 6.94 18.43 6.88
N ALA A 92 6.71 17.11 6.86
CA ALA A 92 6.04 16.40 7.95
C ALA A 92 6.88 16.37 9.24
N GLU A 93 8.20 16.22 9.10
CA GLU A 93 9.15 16.30 10.22
C GLU A 93 9.15 17.68 10.89
N GLY A 94 8.86 18.76 10.15
CA GLY A 94 8.69 20.10 10.69
C GLY A 94 7.36 20.35 11.40
N THR A 95 6.47 19.36 11.49
CA THR A 95 5.21 19.49 12.24
C THR A 95 5.44 19.22 13.73
N ARG A 96 4.52 19.69 14.59
CA ARG A 96 4.65 19.67 16.06
C ARG A 96 5.07 18.32 16.66
N LEU A 97 4.62 17.19 16.10
CA LEU A 97 4.96 15.85 16.59
C LEU A 97 5.87 15.07 15.63
N GLY A 98 6.31 15.68 14.53
CA GLY A 98 7.18 15.05 13.53
C GLY A 98 6.66 13.72 12.97
N ILE A 99 5.34 13.48 12.99
CA ILE A 99 4.75 12.21 12.52
C ILE A 99 5.03 12.07 11.01
N PRO A 100 5.66 10.99 10.54
CA PRO A 100 6.09 10.86 9.15
C PRO A 100 4.92 10.62 8.20
N LEU A 101 5.15 10.92 6.92
CA LEU A 101 4.29 10.53 5.83
C LEU A 101 4.40 9.03 5.53
N VAL A 102 3.30 8.46 5.05
CA VAL A 102 3.22 7.15 4.42
C VAL A 102 2.83 7.36 2.97
N PHE A 103 3.78 7.13 2.07
CA PHE A 103 3.53 7.17 0.64
C PHE A 103 3.02 5.80 0.18
N ASN A 104 1.88 5.81 -0.51
CA ASN A 104 1.24 4.61 -1.02
C ASN A 104 0.99 4.68 -2.53
N SER A 105 0.91 3.52 -3.17
CA SER A 105 0.63 3.42 -4.61
C SER A 105 -0.13 2.13 -4.95
N ASN A 106 -0.76 2.05 -6.12
CA ASN A 106 -1.21 0.77 -6.68
C ASN A 106 -0.01 0.00 -7.28
N PRO A 107 -0.16 -1.29 -7.65
CA PRO A 107 0.91 -2.06 -8.25
C PRO A 107 1.56 -1.42 -9.49
N LEU A 108 2.88 -1.18 -9.41
CA LEU A 108 3.71 -0.51 -10.42
C LEU A 108 4.53 -1.47 -11.30
N ASN A 109 4.85 -2.67 -10.82
CA ASN A 109 5.67 -3.65 -11.53
C ASN A 109 4.81 -4.58 -12.40
N ASN A 110 4.13 -4.07 -13.42
CA ASN A 110 3.38 -4.90 -14.38
C ASN A 110 3.25 -4.25 -15.77
N LEU A 111 3.11 -5.08 -16.81
CA LEU A 111 2.82 -4.66 -18.18
C LEU A 111 1.48 -3.89 -18.25
N GLY A 112 1.53 -2.65 -18.72
CA GLY A 112 0.37 -1.76 -18.77
C GLY A 112 -0.01 -1.12 -17.44
N GLY A 113 0.89 -1.17 -16.45
CA GLY A 113 0.71 -0.73 -15.08
C GLY A 113 0.49 0.75 -14.92
N GLY A 114 -0.75 1.17 -15.14
CA GLY A 114 -1.22 2.52 -14.85
C GLY A 114 -1.31 3.37 -16.10
N ASN A 115 -2.49 3.96 -16.30
CA ASN A 115 -2.56 5.20 -17.05
C ASN A 115 -1.57 6.18 -16.37
N ALA A 116 -0.62 6.73 -17.12
CA ALA A 116 0.43 7.62 -16.59
C ALA A 116 -0.12 8.81 -15.76
N VAL A 117 -1.41 9.12 -15.94
CA VAL A 117 -2.16 10.10 -15.17
C VAL A 117 -2.42 9.63 -13.72
N PHE A 118 -2.68 8.34 -13.50
CA PHE A 118 -3.15 7.81 -12.21
C PHE A 118 -2.07 7.08 -11.40
N GLU A 119 -1.00 6.54 -12.01
CA GLU A 119 0.03 5.80 -11.26
C GLU A 119 1.45 6.31 -11.54
N PRO A 120 2.30 6.50 -10.52
CA PRO A 120 3.69 6.90 -10.71
C PRO A 120 4.48 5.75 -11.33
N GLY A 121 4.81 5.84 -12.62
CA GLY A 121 5.62 4.82 -13.30
C GLY A 121 4.88 4.02 -14.37
N GLY A 122 3.58 4.25 -14.56
CA GLY A 122 2.84 3.70 -15.69
C GLY A 122 3.32 4.29 -17.00
N GLY A 123 4.31 3.64 -17.62
CA GLY A 123 4.87 4.00 -18.92
C GLY A 123 6.22 4.71 -18.92
N THR A 124 6.88 4.92 -17.77
CA THR A 124 8.15 5.68 -17.71
C THR A 124 9.38 4.84 -17.36
N GLY A 125 9.26 3.51 -17.25
CA GLY A 125 10.40 2.61 -17.02
C GLY A 125 11.10 2.78 -15.66
N LEU A 126 10.41 3.34 -14.65
CA LEU A 126 10.97 3.56 -13.31
C LEU A 126 11.24 2.27 -12.53
N PHE A 127 10.43 1.25 -12.79
CA PHE A 127 10.40 -0.02 -12.06
C PHE A 127 10.51 -1.17 -13.05
N SER A 128 10.97 -2.33 -12.60
CA SER A 128 11.01 -3.53 -13.44
C SER A 128 9.60 -3.90 -13.91
N VAL A 129 9.50 -4.30 -15.18
CA VAL A 129 8.23 -4.66 -15.81
C VAL A 129 8.08 -6.18 -15.82
N TRP A 130 6.99 -6.67 -15.24
CA TRP A 130 6.68 -8.10 -15.11
C TRP A 130 5.38 -8.43 -15.85
N PRO A 131 5.10 -9.73 -16.09
CA PRO A 131 3.78 -10.15 -16.54
C PRO A 131 2.65 -9.57 -15.67
N GLY A 132 1.50 -9.32 -16.28
CA GLY A 132 0.30 -8.96 -15.51
C GLY A 132 -0.09 -10.06 -14.51
N THR A 133 -1.00 -9.77 -13.59
CA THR A 133 -1.36 -10.69 -12.50
C THR A 133 -1.84 -12.06 -12.99
N LEU A 134 -2.61 -12.13 -14.08
CA LEU A 134 -3.00 -13.40 -14.69
C LEU A 134 -1.80 -14.17 -15.28
N GLY A 135 -0.82 -13.45 -15.85
CA GLY A 135 0.42 -14.06 -16.33
C GLY A 135 1.27 -14.61 -15.19
N MET A 136 1.36 -13.89 -14.08
CA MET A 136 1.99 -14.38 -12.85
C MET A 136 1.24 -15.58 -12.28
N ALA A 137 -0.10 -15.60 -12.32
CA ALA A 137 -0.87 -16.76 -11.87
C ALA A 137 -0.67 -17.99 -12.76
N ALA A 138 -0.53 -17.80 -14.08
CA ALA A 138 -0.31 -18.87 -15.03
C ALA A 138 1.03 -19.61 -14.85
N THR A 139 2.00 -19.03 -14.14
CA THR A 139 3.24 -19.74 -13.80
C THR A 139 2.99 -20.85 -12.78
N ASN A 140 1.97 -20.69 -11.93
CA ASN A 140 1.70 -21.55 -10.77
C ASN A 140 2.97 -21.80 -9.92
N ASP A 141 3.82 -20.79 -9.79
CA ASP A 141 5.10 -20.85 -9.08
C ASP A 141 5.12 -19.84 -7.92
N PRO A 142 4.78 -20.27 -6.69
CA PRO A 142 4.79 -19.41 -5.51
C PRO A 142 6.17 -18.81 -5.19
N GLN A 143 7.26 -19.52 -5.52
CA GLN A 143 8.60 -19.04 -5.25
C GLN A 143 8.95 -17.89 -6.19
N LEU A 144 8.68 -18.05 -7.50
CA LEU A 144 8.85 -16.98 -8.48
C LEU A 144 8.02 -15.73 -8.12
N ILE A 145 6.80 -15.92 -7.64
CA ILE A 145 5.92 -14.81 -7.20
C ILE A 145 6.47 -14.10 -5.97
N LYS A 146 7.05 -14.86 -5.03
CA LYS A 146 7.70 -14.28 -3.86
C LYS A 146 8.95 -13.50 -4.27
N ASP A 147 9.79 -14.04 -5.16
CA ASP A 147 11.00 -13.38 -5.65
C ASP A 147 10.65 -12.07 -6.37
N PHE A 148 9.60 -12.09 -7.21
CA PHE A 148 9.01 -10.90 -7.81
C PHE A 148 8.66 -9.84 -6.74
N ALA A 149 7.91 -10.24 -5.71
CA ALA A 149 7.46 -9.32 -4.66
C ALA A 149 8.64 -8.75 -3.85
N GLU A 150 9.71 -9.52 -3.64
CA GLU A 150 10.93 -9.05 -2.96
C GLU A 150 11.74 -8.04 -3.81
N ILE A 151 11.81 -8.26 -5.13
CA ILE A 151 12.42 -7.31 -6.07
C ILE A 151 11.60 -6.01 -6.09
N ALA A 152 10.29 -6.10 -6.30
CA ALA A 152 9.40 -4.95 -6.31
C ALA A 152 9.47 -4.17 -4.98
N ARG A 153 9.50 -4.86 -3.83
CA ARG A 153 9.70 -4.27 -2.50
C ARG A 153 10.99 -3.43 -2.43
N ALA A 154 12.11 -3.97 -2.93
CA ALA A 154 13.39 -3.27 -2.91
C ALA A 154 13.35 -2.00 -3.75
N GLU A 155 12.79 -2.08 -4.96
CA GLU A 155 12.66 -0.91 -5.84
C GLU A 155 11.76 0.18 -5.25
N TRP A 156 10.61 -0.20 -4.68
CA TRP A 156 9.66 0.75 -4.09
C TRP A 156 10.26 1.47 -2.90
N ARG A 157 10.97 0.73 -2.05
CA ARG A 157 11.69 1.31 -0.90
C ARG A 157 12.77 2.29 -1.33
N ALA A 158 13.49 2.02 -2.43
CA ALA A 158 14.51 2.93 -2.94
C ALA A 158 13.92 4.29 -3.34
N THR A 159 12.63 4.36 -3.68
CA THR A 159 11.92 5.61 -3.98
C THR A 159 11.22 6.25 -2.78
N GLY A 160 11.11 5.54 -1.65
CA GLY A 160 10.42 6.00 -0.45
C GLY A 160 8.96 5.55 -0.32
N ILE A 161 8.42 4.78 -1.28
CA ILE A 161 7.09 4.17 -1.14
C ILE A 161 7.12 3.17 0.02
N ARG A 162 6.11 3.17 0.89
CA ARG A 162 6.02 2.28 2.08
C ARG A 162 4.72 1.49 2.19
N LYS A 163 3.76 1.72 1.30
CA LYS A 163 2.48 1.00 1.30
C LYS A 163 1.97 0.71 -0.11
N ASN A 164 1.42 -0.47 -0.32
CA ASN A 164 0.81 -0.92 -1.57
C ASN A 164 -0.71 -1.07 -1.40
N TYR A 165 -1.47 -0.54 -2.35
CA TYR A 165 -2.87 -0.88 -2.57
C TYR A 165 -2.98 -2.05 -3.53
N GLY A 166 -2.57 -3.20 -3.04
CA GLY A 166 -2.60 -4.42 -3.80
C GLY A 166 -2.00 -5.59 -3.05
N TYR A 167 -1.97 -6.76 -3.68
CA TYR A 167 -2.60 -7.01 -4.98
C TYR A 167 -4.13 -7.20 -4.88
N GLN A 168 -4.80 -7.15 -6.03
CA GLN A 168 -6.22 -7.46 -6.11
C GLN A 168 -6.38 -8.99 -6.14
N VAL A 169 -7.03 -9.55 -5.12
CA VAL A 169 -7.11 -11.01 -4.90
C VAL A 169 -8.51 -11.57 -5.11
N ASP A 170 -9.42 -10.73 -5.61
CA ASP A 170 -10.79 -11.10 -5.97
C ASP A 170 -10.79 -12.38 -6.83
N VAL A 171 -11.64 -13.35 -6.51
CA VAL A 171 -11.80 -14.58 -7.31
C VAL A 171 -12.71 -14.30 -8.49
N ALA A 172 -12.17 -14.22 -9.70
CA ALA A 172 -12.87 -13.72 -10.89
C ALA A 172 -13.86 -14.73 -11.50
N THR A 173 -15.04 -14.89 -10.89
CA THR A 173 -16.09 -15.80 -11.34
C THR A 173 -17.04 -15.21 -12.39
N GLU A 174 -16.99 -13.91 -12.65
CA GLU A 174 -17.72 -13.25 -13.75
C GLU A 174 -16.73 -12.84 -14.85
N PRO A 175 -16.66 -13.56 -15.99
CA PRO A 175 -15.69 -13.28 -17.05
C PRO A 175 -15.96 -11.98 -17.81
N ARG A 176 -17.16 -11.40 -17.73
CA ARG A 176 -17.44 -10.07 -18.31
C ARG A 176 -16.91 -8.93 -17.46
N TRP A 177 -16.56 -9.19 -16.20
CA TRP A 177 -16.03 -8.17 -15.31
C TRP A 177 -14.66 -7.70 -15.79
N THR A 178 -14.58 -6.44 -16.19
CA THR A 178 -13.41 -5.87 -16.89
C THR A 178 -12.11 -5.88 -16.08
N ARG A 179 -12.21 -6.04 -14.75
CA ARG A 179 -11.07 -6.12 -13.83
C ARG A 179 -10.64 -7.55 -13.50
N ASN A 180 -11.23 -8.58 -14.12
CA ASN A 180 -10.73 -9.95 -13.98
C ASN A 180 -9.24 -10.05 -14.34
N ARG A 181 -8.77 -9.27 -15.32
CA ARG A 181 -7.37 -9.20 -15.78
C ARG A 181 -6.39 -8.67 -14.73
N THR A 182 -6.88 -8.01 -13.68
CA THR A 182 -6.07 -7.50 -12.56
C THR A 182 -6.16 -8.40 -11.33
N THR A 183 -6.84 -9.55 -11.43
CA THR A 183 -6.86 -10.61 -10.41
C THR A 183 -5.83 -11.70 -10.71
N PHE A 184 -5.77 -12.74 -9.87
CA PHE A 184 -5.00 -13.97 -10.12
C PHE A 184 -5.83 -15.10 -10.76
N GLY A 185 -7.06 -14.79 -11.19
CA GLY A 185 -7.95 -15.73 -11.87
C GLY A 185 -9.12 -16.20 -11.00
N GLU A 186 -9.75 -17.28 -11.45
CA GLU A 186 -10.99 -17.82 -10.88
C GLU A 186 -10.78 -18.88 -9.78
N GLY A 187 -9.54 -19.32 -9.55
CA GLY A 187 -9.23 -20.39 -8.61
C GLY A 187 -8.96 -19.88 -7.19
N PRO A 188 -9.84 -20.14 -6.19
CA PRO A 188 -9.67 -19.59 -4.83
C PRO A 188 -8.36 -20.01 -4.15
N GLN A 189 -7.98 -21.29 -4.30
CA GLN A 189 -6.77 -21.84 -3.67
C GLN A 189 -5.49 -21.33 -4.33
N LEU A 190 -5.50 -21.18 -5.65
CA LEU A 190 -4.40 -20.55 -6.38
C LEU A 190 -4.24 -19.09 -5.94
N ASN A 191 -5.33 -18.32 -5.92
CA ASN A 191 -5.31 -16.93 -5.47
C ASN A 191 -4.80 -16.83 -4.02
N ALA A 192 -5.18 -17.74 -3.13
CA ALA A 192 -4.68 -17.77 -1.74
C ALA A 192 -3.18 -18.05 -1.65
N SER A 193 -2.67 -19.05 -2.37
CA SER A 193 -1.24 -19.37 -2.42
C SER A 193 -0.40 -18.18 -2.93
N ILE A 194 -0.88 -17.54 -3.98
CA ILE A 194 -0.26 -16.34 -4.57
C ILE A 194 -0.32 -15.16 -3.59
N THR A 195 -1.47 -14.94 -2.95
CA THR A 195 -1.66 -13.86 -1.98
C THR A 195 -0.67 -13.99 -0.83
N ARG A 196 -0.51 -15.19 -0.26
CA ARG A 196 0.48 -15.45 0.79
C ARG A 196 1.90 -15.12 0.32
N SER A 197 2.26 -15.53 -0.88
CA SER A 197 3.59 -15.31 -1.46
C SER A 197 3.88 -13.82 -1.67
N ILE A 198 2.91 -13.07 -2.17
CA ILE A 198 3.01 -11.61 -2.35
C ILE A 198 3.12 -10.90 -0.99
N VAL A 199 2.26 -11.24 -0.03
CA VAL A 199 2.29 -10.62 1.31
C VAL A 199 3.64 -10.87 1.97
N LEU A 200 4.14 -12.11 1.96
CA LEU A 200 5.44 -12.44 2.56
C LEU A 200 6.60 -11.79 1.80
N GLY A 201 6.53 -11.70 0.47
CA GLY A 201 7.57 -11.04 -0.33
C GLY A 201 7.67 -9.55 -0.02
N PHE A 202 6.53 -8.83 0.01
CA PHE A 202 6.52 -7.39 0.29
C PHE A 202 6.71 -7.03 1.78
N GLN A 203 6.12 -7.80 2.69
CA GLN A 203 6.13 -7.48 4.12
C GLN A 203 7.25 -8.18 4.88
N GLY A 204 7.71 -9.35 4.41
CA GLY A 204 8.42 -10.30 5.26
C GLY A 204 7.48 -11.03 6.22
N GLN A 205 8.05 -11.79 7.17
CA GLN A 205 7.28 -12.47 8.22
C GLN A 205 6.65 -11.49 9.21
N GLN A 206 7.28 -10.31 9.37
CA GLN A 206 6.83 -9.23 10.22
C GLN A 206 7.14 -7.91 9.53
N LEU A 207 6.25 -6.92 9.68
CA LEU A 207 6.49 -5.58 9.17
C LEU A 207 7.70 -4.95 9.87
N GLY A 208 8.63 -4.42 9.08
CA GLY A 208 9.85 -3.80 9.57
C GLY A 208 10.40 -2.72 8.63
N PRO A 209 11.64 -2.28 8.85
CA PRO A 209 12.30 -1.27 8.03
C PRO A 209 12.38 -1.66 6.55
N ASP A 210 12.43 -2.96 6.28
CA ASP A 210 12.56 -3.52 4.94
C ASP A 210 11.26 -3.79 4.19
N SER A 211 10.13 -3.49 4.82
CA SER A 211 8.80 -3.88 4.33
C SER A 211 8.07 -2.78 3.55
N ILE A 212 7.18 -3.21 2.66
CA ILE A 212 6.07 -2.43 2.12
C ILE A 212 4.77 -3.00 2.65
N ALA A 213 4.02 -2.21 3.44
CA ALA A 213 2.74 -2.65 3.98
C ALA A 213 1.71 -2.90 2.86
N GLN A 214 0.96 -3.99 2.93
CA GLN A 214 -0.03 -4.34 1.91
C GLN A 214 -1.44 -3.95 2.35
N THR A 215 -2.27 -3.54 1.39
CA THR A 215 -3.72 -3.51 1.50
C THR A 215 -4.27 -4.47 0.45
N ILE A 216 -4.55 -5.70 0.87
CA ILE A 216 -5.20 -6.70 0.04
C ILE A 216 -6.64 -6.28 -0.22
N LYS A 217 -7.07 -6.35 -1.48
CA LYS A 217 -8.33 -5.77 -1.95
C LYS A 217 -9.04 -6.63 -3.01
N HIS A 218 -10.33 -6.45 -3.24
CA HIS A 218 -11.25 -5.52 -2.55
C HIS A 218 -12.13 -6.35 -1.63
N PHE A 219 -11.97 -6.21 -0.31
CA PHE A 219 -12.72 -7.04 0.62
C PHE A 219 -14.24 -6.75 0.47
N PRO A 220 -15.11 -7.77 0.41
CA PRO A 220 -14.83 -9.19 0.60
C PRO A 220 -14.70 -10.03 -0.69
N GLY A 221 -14.52 -9.40 -1.85
CA GLY A 221 -14.32 -10.07 -3.14
C GLY A 221 -15.29 -9.60 -4.21
N HIS A 222 -14.86 -8.74 -5.13
CA HIS A 222 -15.73 -8.23 -6.22
C HIS A 222 -15.74 -9.13 -7.47
N GLY A 223 -15.33 -10.38 -7.33
CA GLY A 223 -15.33 -11.35 -8.42
C GLY A 223 -16.67 -11.62 -9.12
N PRO A 224 -17.80 -11.71 -8.39
CA PRO A 224 -19.08 -12.12 -8.96
C PRO A 224 -19.99 -10.93 -9.30
N GLN A 225 -19.44 -9.84 -9.85
CA GLN A 225 -20.23 -8.65 -10.17
C GLN A 225 -21.38 -8.98 -11.12
N PRO A 226 -22.64 -8.64 -10.80
CA PRO A 226 -23.75 -8.81 -11.72
C PRO A 226 -23.46 -8.16 -13.07
N PHE A 227 -23.64 -8.92 -14.15
CA PHE A 227 -23.42 -8.48 -15.52
C PHE A 227 -21.98 -8.01 -15.83
N GLY A 228 -21.01 -8.24 -14.94
CA GLY A 228 -19.63 -7.75 -15.07
C GLY A 228 -19.47 -6.25 -14.82
N LEU A 229 -20.46 -5.59 -14.21
CA LEU A 229 -20.43 -4.14 -13.97
C LEU A 229 -19.52 -3.79 -12.79
N ASP A 230 -18.67 -2.79 -12.97
CA ASP A 230 -17.65 -2.45 -11.96
C ASP A 230 -18.22 -1.67 -10.78
N ALA A 231 -17.81 -2.03 -9.55
CA ALA A 231 -18.24 -1.40 -8.29
C ALA A 231 -17.81 0.07 -8.14
N HIS A 232 -16.89 0.56 -8.97
CA HIS A 232 -16.54 1.97 -8.97
C HIS A 232 -17.65 2.83 -9.60
N ASN A 233 -18.58 2.21 -10.32
CA ASN A 233 -19.66 2.89 -11.01
C ASN A 233 -21.01 2.58 -10.36
N ALA A 234 -21.98 3.47 -10.55
CA ALA A 234 -23.31 3.36 -9.94
C ALA A 234 -24.05 2.09 -10.38
N GLU A 235 -23.78 1.60 -11.58
CA GLU A 235 -24.40 0.42 -12.18
C GLU A 235 -23.87 -0.89 -11.57
N GLY A 236 -22.63 -0.91 -11.07
CA GLY A 236 -21.98 -2.08 -10.46
C GLY A 236 -21.92 -2.05 -8.94
N LYS A 237 -22.68 -1.15 -8.28
CA LYS A 237 -22.64 -0.91 -6.82
C LYS A 237 -23.08 -2.10 -5.96
N PHE A 238 -23.64 -3.15 -6.57
CA PHE A 238 -24.07 -4.36 -5.88
C PHE A 238 -23.19 -5.53 -6.31
N THR A 239 -22.60 -6.22 -5.34
CA THR A 239 -21.95 -7.52 -5.57
C THR A 239 -22.88 -8.62 -5.07
N ALA A 240 -23.17 -9.59 -5.92
CA ALA A 240 -24.08 -10.68 -5.61
C ALA A 240 -23.31 -12.00 -5.47
N TYR A 241 -23.65 -12.79 -4.44
CA TYR A 241 -23.13 -14.14 -4.24
C TYR A 241 -24.31 -15.11 -4.40
N PRO A 242 -24.68 -15.47 -5.65
CA PRO A 242 -25.97 -16.12 -5.92
C PRO A 242 -26.07 -17.55 -5.39
N THR A 243 -24.93 -18.22 -5.19
CA THR A 243 -24.87 -19.55 -4.61
C THR A 243 -24.72 -19.45 -3.09
N PRO A 244 -25.63 -20.04 -2.28
CA PRO A 244 -25.50 -20.03 -0.83
C PRO A 244 -24.12 -20.50 -0.36
N GLY A 245 -23.49 -19.72 0.52
CA GLY A 245 -22.15 -20.02 1.07
C GLY A 245 -20.97 -19.69 0.15
N SER A 246 -21.18 -19.28 -1.10
CA SER A 246 -20.08 -19.05 -2.06
C SER A 246 -19.12 -17.93 -1.66
N LEU A 247 -19.61 -16.91 -0.94
CA LEU A 247 -18.77 -15.87 -0.35
C LEU A 247 -17.61 -16.49 0.45
N PHE A 248 -17.94 -17.35 1.41
CA PHE A 248 -16.95 -17.96 2.30
C PHE A 248 -16.17 -19.09 1.61
N ALA A 249 -16.84 -19.90 0.78
CA ALA A 249 -16.21 -21.02 0.11
C ALA A 249 -15.18 -20.58 -0.94
N TYR A 250 -15.38 -19.42 -1.59
CA TYR A 250 -14.55 -18.98 -2.71
C TYR A 250 -13.91 -17.61 -2.48
N HIS A 251 -14.69 -16.58 -2.20
CA HIS A 251 -14.22 -15.19 -2.30
C HIS A 251 -13.41 -14.73 -1.08
N ILE A 252 -13.69 -15.27 0.11
CA ILE A 252 -12.95 -14.96 1.35
C ILE A 252 -11.60 -15.70 1.44
N VAL A 253 -11.46 -16.84 0.77
CA VAL A 253 -10.28 -17.72 0.88
C VAL A 253 -8.95 -16.99 0.66
N PRO A 254 -8.78 -16.12 -0.36
CA PRO A 254 -7.54 -15.37 -0.53
C PRO A 254 -7.29 -14.32 0.55
N PHE A 255 -8.34 -13.70 1.09
CA PHE A 255 -8.20 -12.72 2.18
C PHE A 255 -7.77 -13.39 3.48
N GLN A 256 -8.25 -14.60 3.77
CA GLN A 256 -7.78 -15.38 4.91
C GLN A 256 -6.31 -15.76 4.79
N ALA A 257 -5.82 -16.04 3.59
CA ALA A 257 -4.40 -16.34 3.36
C ALA A 257 -3.49 -15.12 3.52
N ALA A 258 -4.06 -13.90 3.52
CA ALA A 258 -3.31 -12.66 3.68
C ALA A 258 -3.04 -12.24 5.13
N VAL A 259 -3.80 -12.78 6.09
CA VAL A 259 -3.78 -12.42 7.52
C VAL A 259 -3.27 -13.58 8.37
#